data_AF-A0A849R7L1-F1
#
_entry.id   AF-A0A849R7L1-F1
#
_cell.length_a   1.000
_cell.length_b   1.000
_cell.length_c   1.000
_cell.angle_alpha   90.00
_cell.angle_beta   90.00
_cell.angle_gamma   90.00
#
_symmetry.space_group_name_H-M   'P 1'
#
loop_
_entity.id
_entity.type
_entity.pdbx_description
1 polymer ?
#
loop_
_entity_poly.entity_id
_entity_poly.type
_entity_poly.pdbx_seq_one_letter_code
_entity_poly.pdbx_strand_id
1 'polypeptide(L)'
;EDIDFLINAKMFGFHFFLDNQLSIKHLPPSKAYPIWTQLREDIHRFIYERAKIEHQTAIAGMTRVYPEDFDPYPGCFLKPDLETKIGNSSKLLSYEYLALGDKGSREEALNNIVIAKTEAVPKYDPFLWLCELQKRWHELMRFSSQEEIRLQMQDIVLV
;
A
#
# COMPACT_ATOMS: atom_id res chain seq x y z
N GLU A 1 0.02 -1.00 -3.78
CA GLU A 1 -0.03 -0.03 -4.89
C GLU A 1 -1.49 0.32 -5.18
N ASP A 2 -2.35 -0.65 -5.54
CA ASP A 2 -3.81 -0.44 -5.67
C ASP A 2 -4.50 0.24 -4.47
N ILE A 3 -4.25 -0.24 -3.25
CA ILE A 3 -4.85 0.35 -2.03
C ILE A 3 -4.36 1.78 -1.82
N ASP A 4 -3.06 2.02 -2.02
CA ASP A 4 -2.46 3.35 -1.93
C ASP A 4 -3.14 4.32 -2.91
N PHE A 5 -3.39 3.87 -4.14
CA PHE A 5 -4.13 4.64 -5.13
C PHE A 5 -5.55 4.98 -4.66
N LEU A 6 -6.29 4.01 -4.12
CA LEU A 6 -7.64 4.24 -3.58
C LEU A 6 -7.62 5.28 -2.44
N ILE A 7 -6.65 5.18 -1.53
CA ILE A 7 -6.47 6.14 -0.43
C ILE A 7 -6.19 7.54 -0.99
N ASN A 8 -5.22 7.66 -1.89
CA ASN A 8 -4.83 8.93 -2.49
C ASN A 8 -6.00 9.57 -3.25
N ALA A 9 -6.72 8.80 -4.06
CA ALA A 9 -7.85 9.30 -4.82
C ALA A 9 -8.99 9.78 -3.90
N LYS A 10 -9.26 9.08 -2.79
CA LYS A 10 -10.23 9.54 -1.79
C LYS A 10 -9.76 10.81 -1.07
N MET A 11 -8.46 10.95 -0.78
CA MET A 11 -7.87 12.21 -0.29
C MET A 11 -8.10 13.37 -1.27
N PHE A 12 -8.06 13.11 -2.58
CA PHE A 12 -8.36 14.11 -3.60
C PHE A 12 -9.86 14.32 -3.87
N GLY A 13 -10.74 13.69 -3.08
CA GLY A 13 -12.20 13.86 -3.19
C GLY A 13 -12.85 13.03 -4.30
N PHE A 14 -12.15 12.03 -4.85
CA PHE A 14 -12.75 11.11 -5.82
C PHE A 14 -13.52 10.00 -5.09
N HIS A 15 -14.68 9.65 -5.65
CA HIS A 15 -15.51 8.56 -5.18
C HIS A 15 -15.38 7.35 -6.12
N PHE A 16 -15.18 6.17 -5.53
CA PHE A 16 -15.20 4.90 -6.26
C PHE A 16 -16.54 4.21 -6.05
N PHE A 17 -17.11 3.72 -7.14
CA PHE A 17 -18.32 2.92 -7.12
C PHE A 17 -17.94 1.52 -7.60
N LEU A 18 -18.19 0.52 -6.77
CA LEU A 18 -18.02 -0.88 -7.13
C LEU A 18 -19.39 -1.48 -7.42
N ASP A 19 -19.50 -2.17 -8.56
CA ASP A 19 -20.67 -2.98 -8.87
C ASP A 19 -20.60 -4.27 -8.04
N ASN A 20 -21.56 -4.45 -7.14
CA ASN A 20 -21.62 -5.62 -6.25
C ASN A 20 -22.15 -6.89 -6.95
N GLN A 21 -22.56 -6.79 -8.21
CA GLN A 21 -22.99 -7.91 -9.05
C GLN A 21 -21.90 -8.35 -10.03
N LEU A 22 -20.92 -7.48 -10.32
CA LEU A 22 -19.82 -7.81 -11.21
C LEU A 22 -18.80 -8.71 -10.49
N SER A 23 -18.58 -9.91 -11.03
CA SER A 23 -17.57 -10.84 -10.52
C SER A 23 -16.59 -11.21 -11.62
N ILE A 24 -15.29 -11.18 -11.31
CA ILE A 24 -14.22 -11.64 -12.19
C ILE A 24 -13.50 -12.78 -11.50
N LYS A 25 -13.36 -13.92 -12.19
CA LYS A 25 -12.56 -15.03 -11.70
C LYS A 25 -11.09 -14.78 -12.02
N HIS A 26 -10.29 -14.49 -10.99
CA HIS A 26 -8.84 -14.47 -11.11
C HIS A 26 -8.28 -15.90 -10.97
N LEU A 27 -7.49 -16.34 -11.95
CA LEU A 27 -6.78 -17.62 -11.95
C LEU A 27 -5.27 -17.35 -11.90
N PRO A 28 -4.70 -17.01 -10.74
CA PRO A 28 -3.28 -16.75 -10.64
C PRO A 28 -2.50 -18.04 -10.91
N PRO A 29 -1.29 -17.95 -11.50
CA PRO A 29 -0.41 -19.10 -11.57
C PRO A 29 -0.04 -19.58 -10.16
N SER A 30 0.31 -20.86 -10.02
CA SER A 30 0.81 -21.39 -8.76
C SER A 30 2.07 -20.63 -8.35
N LYS A 31 2.02 -20.02 -7.18
CA LYS A 31 3.15 -19.28 -6.64
C LYS A 31 4.06 -20.25 -5.87
N ALA A 32 5.33 -20.31 -6.25
CA ALA A 32 6.31 -21.24 -5.66
C ALA A 32 6.91 -20.73 -4.34
N TYR A 33 6.54 -19.54 -3.88
CA TYR A 33 7.16 -18.90 -2.73
C TYR A 33 6.38 -19.14 -1.42
N PRO A 34 7.07 -19.16 -0.26
CA PRO A 34 6.43 -19.43 1.02
C PRO A 34 5.34 -18.42 1.39
N ILE A 35 4.29 -18.87 2.07
CA ILE A 35 3.18 -18.01 2.54
C ILE A 35 3.67 -16.86 3.42
N TRP A 36 4.74 -17.06 4.22
CA TRP A 36 5.26 -16.01 5.09
C TRP A 36 5.77 -14.78 4.33
N THR A 37 6.18 -14.92 3.05
CA THR A 37 6.62 -13.77 2.24
C THR A 37 5.43 -12.90 1.85
N GLN A 38 4.28 -13.50 1.50
CA GLN A 38 3.04 -12.77 1.21
C GLN A 38 2.60 -11.96 2.41
N LEU A 39 2.59 -12.61 3.58
CA LEU A 39 2.27 -11.94 4.84
C LEU A 39 3.24 -10.78 5.11
N ARG A 40 4.54 -10.94 4.81
CA ARG A 40 5.54 -9.87 4.94
C ARG A 40 5.26 -8.69 4.02
N GLU A 41 4.95 -8.95 2.75
CA GLU A 41 4.57 -7.91 1.79
C GLU A 41 3.33 -7.14 2.24
N ASP A 42 2.33 -7.85 2.77
CA ASP A 42 1.12 -7.24 3.33
C ASP A 42 1.40 -6.40 4.58
N ILE A 43 2.33 -6.85 5.44
CA ILE A 43 2.79 -6.10 6.62
C ILE A 43 3.40 -4.76 6.20
N HIS A 44 4.33 -4.77 5.24
CA HIS A 44 4.93 -3.54 4.72
C HIS A 44 3.85 -2.60 4.17
N ARG A 45 2.90 -3.15 3.43
CA ARG A 45 1.81 -2.40 2.80
C ARG A 45 0.91 -1.72 3.84
N PHE A 46 0.34 -2.48 4.77
CA PHE A 46 -0.63 -1.93 5.73
C PHE A 46 0.01 -0.99 6.74
N ILE A 47 1.26 -1.20 7.14
CA ILE A 47 1.98 -0.27 8.01
C ILE A 47 2.23 1.06 7.28
N TYR A 48 2.65 1.01 6.01
CA TYR A 48 2.84 2.21 5.20
C TYR A 48 1.53 2.99 5.00
N GLU A 49 0.46 2.29 4.63
CA GLU A 49 -0.86 2.89 4.36
C GLU A 49 -1.49 3.48 5.61
N ARG A 50 -1.39 2.78 6.75
CA ARG A 50 -1.86 3.33 8.03
C ARG A 50 -1.05 4.56 8.44
N ALA A 51 0.27 4.52 8.32
CA ALA A 51 1.13 5.68 8.62
C ALA A 51 0.76 6.88 7.73
N LYS A 52 0.46 6.66 6.45
CA LYS A 52 -0.04 7.71 5.55
C LYS A 52 -1.33 8.36 6.07
N ILE A 53 -2.27 7.56 6.57
CA ILE A 53 -3.54 8.06 7.12
C ILE A 53 -3.31 8.80 8.44
N GLU A 54 -2.49 8.26 9.33
CA GLU A 54 -2.23 8.84 10.65
C GLU A 54 -1.49 10.18 10.58
N HIS A 55 -0.53 10.32 9.66
CA HIS A 55 0.30 11.52 9.52
C HIS A 55 -0.34 12.66 8.71
N GLN A 56 -1.59 12.50 8.25
CA GLN A 56 -2.30 13.55 7.50
C GLN A 56 -2.28 14.90 8.24
N THR A 57 -1.91 15.95 7.52
CA THR A 57 -2.05 17.35 7.95
C THR A 57 -3.07 18.07 7.07
N ALA A 58 -3.61 19.19 7.55
CA ALA A 58 -4.61 19.94 6.80
C ALA A 58 -3.96 20.59 5.55
N ILE A 59 -4.48 20.25 4.37
CA ILE A 59 -4.07 20.82 3.09
C ILE A 59 -5.31 21.36 2.38
N ALA A 60 -5.21 22.59 1.87
CA ALA A 60 -6.31 23.22 1.15
C ALA A 60 -6.73 22.37 -0.06
N GLY A 61 -8.02 22.03 -0.14
CA GLY A 61 -8.58 21.23 -1.23
C GLY A 61 -8.35 19.72 -1.10
N MET A 62 -7.75 19.23 -0.01
CA MET A 62 -7.60 17.80 0.26
C MET A 62 -8.58 17.35 1.35
N THR A 63 -9.24 16.22 1.11
CA THR A 63 -10.14 15.56 2.06
C THR A 63 -9.32 14.72 3.03
N ARG A 64 -9.56 14.91 4.33
CA ARG A 64 -9.01 14.02 5.35
C ARG A 64 -9.77 12.69 5.32
N VAL A 65 -9.05 11.59 5.26
CA VAL A 65 -9.62 10.24 5.25
C VAL A 65 -9.34 9.51 6.57
N TYR A 66 -10.13 8.49 6.87
CA TYR A 66 -10.03 7.68 8.09
C TYR A 66 -10.07 6.19 7.74
N PRO A 67 -9.58 5.27 8.60
CA PRO A 67 -9.69 3.83 8.33
C PRO A 67 -11.11 3.36 7.96
N GLU A 68 -12.13 3.95 8.57
CA GLU A 68 -13.55 3.66 8.35
C GLU A 68 -14.02 3.98 6.92
N ASP A 69 -13.34 4.91 6.25
CA ASP A 69 -13.62 5.24 4.86
C ASP A 69 -13.35 4.09 3.87
N PHE A 70 -12.65 3.06 4.35
CA PHE A 70 -12.18 1.92 3.57
C PHE A 70 -12.71 0.58 4.10
N ASP A 71 -13.67 0.59 5.04
CA ASP A 71 -14.29 -0.64 5.53
C ASP A 71 -15.16 -1.30 4.43
N PRO A 72 -15.26 -2.65 4.43
CA PRO A 72 -14.64 -3.59 5.37
C PRO A 72 -13.17 -3.90 5.05
N TYR A 73 -12.78 -3.84 3.78
CA TYR A 73 -11.42 -4.02 3.30
C TYR A 73 -11.08 -2.87 2.35
N PRO A 74 -9.91 -2.23 2.49
CA PRO A 74 -8.81 -2.55 3.42
C PRO A 74 -8.94 -1.98 4.86
N GLY A 75 -10.02 -1.27 5.17
CA GLY A 75 -10.20 -0.48 6.41
C GLY A 75 -9.90 -1.22 7.70
N CYS A 76 -10.25 -2.51 7.80
CA CYS A 76 -9.97 -3.31 8.99
C CYS A 76 -8.47 -3.49 9.30
N PHE A 77 -7.58 -3.33 8.32
CA PHE A 77 -6.12 -3.39 8.48
C PHE A 77 -5.47 -2.02 8.69
N LEU A 78 -6.23 -0.94 8.61
CA LEU A 78 -5.73 0.43 8.78
C LEU A 78 -5.98 0.97 10.20
N LYS A 79 -6.45 0.10 11.11
CA LYS A 79 -6.87 0.43 12.48
C LYS A 79 -5.75 0.19 13.51
N PRO A 80 -5.90 0.70 14.75
CA PRO A 80 -4.88 0.55 15.80
C PRO A 80 -4.56 -0.89 16.22
N ASP A 81 -5.39 -1.87 15.86
CA ASP A 81 -5.18 -3.28 16.21
C ASP A 81 -4.37 -4.06 15.17
N LEU A 82 -3.84 -3.41 14.12
CA LEU A 82 -3.03 -4.05 13.06
C LEU A 82 -1.88 -4.88 13.63
N GLU A 83 -1.11 -4.38 14.60
CA GLU A 83 0.02 -5.12 15.20
C GLU A 83 -0.44 -6.42 15.88
N THR A 84 -1.64 -6.40 16.47
CA THR A 84 -2.23 -7.60 17.07
C THR A 84 -2.60 -8.61 15.99
N LYS A 85 -3.19 -8.15 14.87
CA LYS A 85 -3.49 -9.00 13.71
C LYS A 85 -2.21 -9.61 13.14
N ILE A 86 -1.17 -8.81 12.94
CA ILE A 86 0.14 -9.27 12.46
C ILE A 86 0.72 -10.32 13.40
N GLY A 87 0.71 -10.06 14.71
CA GLY A 87 1.22 -10.98 15.72
C GLY A 87 0.50 -12.32 15.72
N ASN A 88 -0.82 -12.30 15.65
CA ASN A 88 -1.64 -13.52 15.65
C ASN A 88 -1.46 -14.32 14.35
N SER A 89 -1.50 -13.67 13.18
CA SER A 89 -1.32 -14.34 11.88
C SER A 89 0.09 -14.94 11.74
N SER A 90 1.12 -14.21 12.19
CA SER A 90 2.52 -14.68 12.18
C SER A 90 2.71 -15.92 13.06
N LYS A 91 2.10 -15.93 14.26
CA LYS A 91 2.16 -17.09 15.17
C LYS A 91 1.40 -18.28 14.59
N LEU A 92 0.19 -18.08 14.08
CA LEU A 92 -0.60 -19.13 13.47
C LEU A 92 0.15 -19.80 12.33
N LEU A 93 0.70 -19.00 11.41
CA LEU A 93 1.50 -19.49 10.30
C LEU A 93 2.76 -20.23 10.77
N SER A 94 3.40 -19.77 11.86
CA SER A 94 4.54 -20.48 12.44
C SER A 94 4.16 -21.88 12.98
N TYR A 95 2.95 -22.05 13.52
CA TYR A 95 2.47 -23.36 13.99
C TYR A 95 2.20 -24.31 12.83
N GLU A 96 1.68 -23.80 11.71
CA GLU A 96 1.51 -24.58 10.48
C GLU A 96 2.86 -25.10 9.96
N TYR A 97 3.87 -24.22 9.88
CA TYR A 97 5.23 -24.63 9.48
C TYR A 97 5.88 -25.61 10.46
N LEU A 98 5.64 -25.44 11.77
CA LEU A 98 6.12 -26.38 12.78
C LEU A 98 5.52 -27.78 12.58
N ALA A 99 4.22 -27.87 12.29
CA ALA A 99 3.54 -29.14 12.02
C ALA A 99 4.08 -29.84 10.76
N LEU A 100 4.54 -29.06 9.77
CA LEU A 100 5.19 -29.54 8.55
C LEU A 100 6.69 -29.86 8.73
N GLY A 101 7.27 -29.59 9.91
CA GLY A 101 8.71 -29.77 10.16
C GLY A 101 9.60 -28.71 9.50
N ASP A 102 9.03 -27.66 8.93
CA ASP A 102 9.75 -26.57 8.26
C ASP A 102 10.21 -25.51 9.27
N LYS A 103 11.37 -25.76 9.88
CA LYS A 103 11.95 -24.85 10.88
C LYS A 103 12.30 -23.48 10.30
N GLY A 104 12.73 -23.41 9.04
CA GLY A 104 13.15 -22.17 8.39
C GLY A 104 11.97 -21.24 8.15
N SER A 105 10.90 -21.75 7.53
CA SER A 105 9.68 -20.95 7.30
C SER A 105 8.98 -20.57 8.61
N ARG A 106 9.05 -21.42 9.65
CA ARG A 106 8.57 -21.07 10.99
C ARG A 106 9.30 -19.85 11.56
N GLU A 107 10.63 -19.80 11.43
CA GLU A 107 11.44 -18.69 11.92
C GLU A 107 11.13 -17.40 11.15
N GLU A 108 11.04 -17.48 9.82
CA GLU A 108 10.68 -16.33 8.98
C GLU A 108 9.25 -15.82 9.26
N ALA A 109 8.30 -16.71 9.52
CA ALA A 109 6.95 -16.35 9.93
C ALA A 109 6.94 -15.58 11.26
N LEU A 110 7.75 -15.99 12.25
CA LEU A 110 7.88 -15.26 13.51
C LEU A 110 8.65 -13.94 13.35
N ASN A 111 9.65 -13.91 12.45
CA ASN A 111 10.45 -12.72 12.16
C ASN A 111 9.59 -11.57 11.61
N ASN A 112 8.46 -11.87 10.96
CA ASN A 112 7.49 -10.85 10.52
C ASN A 112 7.00 -9.94 11.67
N ILE A 113 6.93 -10.44 12.91
CA ILE A 113 6.55 -9.62 14.09
C ILE A 113 7.62 -8.57 14.41
N VAL A 114 8.89 -8.91 14.19
CA VAL A 114 10.02 -7.99 14.38
C VAL A 114 10.04 -6.98 13.24
N ILE A 115 9.96 -7.45 12.00
CA ILE A 115 9.92 -6.63 10.78
C ILE A 115 8.81 -5.57 10.85
N ALA A 116 7.63 -5.93 11.34
CA ALA A 116 6.52 -5.01 11.54
C ALA A 116 6.87 -3.80 12.42
N LYS A 117 7.81 -3.95 13.37
CA LYS A 117 8.22 -2.90 14.30
C LYS A 117 9.53 -2.21 13.89
N THR A 118 10.21 -2.74 12.89
CA THR A 118 11.53 -2.26 12.46
C THR A 118 11.49 -1.88 10.98
N GLU A 119 11.67 -2.86 10.08
CA GLU A 119 11.88 -2.65 8.65
C GLU A 119 10.64 -2.13 7.92
N ALA A 120 9.45 -2.52 8.38
CA ALA A 120 8.19 -2.11 7.76
C ALA A 120 7.77 -0.68 8.11
N VAL A 121 8.35 -0.10 9.17
CA VAL A 121 8.07 1.30 9.55
C VAL A 121 8.64 2.23 8.47
N PRO A 122 7.84 3.10 7.85
CA PRO A 122 8.32 4.01 6.82
C PRO A 122 9.45 4.90 7.34
N LYS A 123 10.53 4.99 6.57
CA LYS A 123 11.69 5.86 6.89
C LYS A 123 11.43 7.35 6.64
N TYR A 124 10.31 7.66 6.02
CA TYR A 124 9.86 9.00 5.67
C TYR A 124 8.34 9.05 5.88
N ASP A 125 7.79 10.26 6.00
CA ASP A 125 6.35 10.47 6.12
C ASP A 125 5.66 10.17 4.77
N PRO A 126 4.84 9.11 4.68
CA PRO A 126 4.17 8.75 3.44
C PRO A 126 3.19 9.81 2.92
N PHE A 127 2.56 10.57 3.83
CA PHE A 127 1.60 11.61 3.48
C PHE A 127 2.32 12.83 2.92
N LEU A 128 3.38 13.29 3.60
CA LEU A 128 4.19 14.40 3.10
C LEU A 128 4.80 14.06 1.73
N TRP A 129 5.28 12.83 1.56
CA TRP A 129 5.82 12.36 0.29
C TRP A 129 4.79 12.43 -0.85
N LEU A 130 3.53 12.05 -0.61
CA LEU A 130 2.44 12.22 -1.58
C LEU A 130 2.26 13.69 -1.97
N CYS A 131 2.29 14.59 -0.99
CA CYS A 131 2.09 16.02 -1.23
C CYS A 131 3.24 16.63 -2.05
N GLU A 132 4.48 16.21 -1.77
CA GLU A 132 5.65 16.62 -2.55
C GLU A 132 5.61 16.04 -3.97
N LEU A 133 5.23 14.78 -4.10
CA LEU A 133 5.05 14.13 -5.40
C LEU A 133 4.01 14.87 -6.25
N GLN A 134 2.87 15.24 -5.67
CA GLN A 134 1.82 15.98 -6.36
C GLN A 134 2.32 17.32 -6.89
N LYS A 135 3.08 18.08 -6.10
CA LYS A 135 3.69 19.36 -6.52
C LYS A 135 4.66 19.15 -7.68
N ARG A 136 5.59 18.21 -7.54
CA ARG A 136 6.58 17.88 -8.58
C ARG A 136 5.93 17.41 -9.87
N TRP A 137 4.88 16.61 -9.76
CA TRP A 137 4.09 16.16 -10.90
C TRP A 137 3.42 17.33 -11.60
N HIS A 138 2.79 18.25 -10.86
CA HIS A 138 2.18 19.45 -11.44
C HIS A 138 3.21 20.31 -12.20
N GLU A 139 4.39 20.52 -11.61
CA GLU A 139 5.50 21.23 -12.26
C GLU A 139 5.97 20.54 -13.55
N LEU A 140 6.14 19.22 -13.50
CA LEU A 140 6.51 18.40 -14.66
C LEU A 140 5.47 18.53 -15.79
N MET A 141 4.18 18.41 -15.46
CA MET A 141 3.10 18.55 -16.43
C MET A 141 3.05 19.96 -17.04
N ARG A 142 3.30 21.00 -16.23
CA ARG A 142 3.37 22.37 -16.73
C ARG A 142 4.55 22.55 -17.68
N PHE A 143 5.72 22.01 -17.33
CA PHE A 143 6.91 22.05 -18.16
C PHE A 143 6.72 21.31 -19.49
N SER A 144 6.21 20.07 -19.46
CA SER A 144 5.98 19.28 -20.67
C SER A 144 4.85 19.80 -21.56
N SER A 145 3.95 20.64 -21.02
CA SER A 145 2.91 21.30 -21.82
C SER A 145 3.42 22.47 -22.68
N GLN A 146 4.65 22.95 -22.44
CA GLN A 146 5.25 24.01 -23.23
C GLN A 146 5.48 23.52 -24.66
N GLU A 147 5.10 24.33 -25.65
CA GLU A 147 5.13 23.93 -27.06
C GLU A 147 6.53 23.51 -27.53
N GLU A 148 7.56 24.30 -27.18
CA GLU A 148 8.94 23.99 -27.50
C GLU A 148 9.38 22.62 -26.96
N ILE A 149 9.09 22.35 -25.69
CA ILE A 149 9.41 21.09 -25.02
C ILE A 149 8.64 19.93 -25.65
N ARG A 150 7.34 20.14 -25.91
CA ARG A 150 6.49 19.11 -26.53
C ARG A 150 6.97 18.72 -27.92
N LEU A 151 7.42 19.69 -28.73
CA LEU A 151 8.00 19.42 -30.05
C LEU A 151 9.31 18.62 -29.94
N GLN A 152 10.21 19.03 -29.04
CA GLN A 152 11.46 18.29 -28.78
C GLN A 152 11.21 16.85 -28.29
N MET A 153 10.17 16.63 -27.48
CA MET A 153 9.80 15.29 -27.02
C MET A 153 9.23 14.42 -28.15
N GLN A 154 8.45 15.00 -29.07
CA GLN A 154 7.90 14.26 -30.21
C GLN A 154 9.02 13.73 -31.13
N ASP A 155 10.07 14.53 -31.33
CA ASP A 155 11.23 14.13 -32.12
C ASP A 155 11.99 12.93 -31.50
N ILE A 156 11.89 12.73 -30.19
CA ILE A 156 12.52 11.60 -29.47
C ILE A 156 11.63 10.36 -29.47
N VAL A 157 10.32 10.52 -29.32
CA VAL A 157 9.36 9.39 -29.23
C VAL A 157 9.07 8.76 -30.59
N LEU A 158 9.32 9.48 -31.69
CA LEU A 158 9.14 9.01 -33.07
C LEU A 158 10.40 8.34 -33.67
N VAL A 159 11.46 8.15 -32.88
CA VAL A 159 12.66 7.35 -33.21
C VAL A 159 12.56 5.98 -32.56
#